data_AF-A0A960XKW6-F1
#
_entry.id   AF-A0A960XKW6-F1
#
_cell.length_a   1.000
_cell.length_b   1.000
_cell.length_c   1.000
_cell.angle_alpha   90.00
_cell.angle_beta   90.00
_cell.angle_gamma   90.00
#
_symmetry.space_group_name_H-M   'P 1'
#
loop_
_entity.id
_entity.type
_entity.pdbx_description
1 polymer ?
#
loop_
_entity_poly.entity_id
_entity_poly.type
_entity_poly.pdbx_seq_one_letter_code
_entity_poly.pdbx_strand_id
1 'polypeptide(L)'
;MVPRAKVRSVEVLEQFRASLLIYLTKAGATLDEVSDEVIRTRNWIEGDRRAHWERERRRRRHDLEQKEQELFSARISGFHDDLSPRQHAVSKARRAVEEAEEKLRRIRRWSQQYDSRVAPLFRRTEHLRHTLIHDMGEGARWLGQAVQTLQAYAE
;
A
#
# COMPACT_ATOMS: atom_id res chain seq x y z
N MET A 1 11.14 -42.41 44.83
CA MET A 1 10.27 -42.80 43.69
C MET A 1 9.94 -41.52 42.93
N VAL A 2 10.47 -41.36 41.71
CA VAL A 2 10.25 -40.14 40.92
C VAL A 2 8.80 -40.16 40.41
N PRO A 3 8.00 -39.09 40.60
CA PRO A 3 6.62 -39.09 40.15
C PRO A 3 6.56 -39.24 38.62
N ARG A 4 5.92 -40.32 38.13
CA ARG A 4 5.66 -40.55 36.71
C ARG A 4 4.69 -39.47 36.20
N ALA A 5 5.09 -38.72 35.18
CA ALA A 5 4.21 -37.80 34.49
C ALA A 5 3.06 -38.58 33.84
N LYS A 6 1.80 -38.15 34.04
CA LYS A 6 0.63 -38.74 33.37
C LYS A 6 0.52 -38.19 31.93
N VAL A 7 1.38 -38.69 31.05
CA VAL A 7 1.33 -38.36 29.61
C VAL A 7 0.10 -39.06 29.00
N ARG A 8 -0.93 -38.30 28.61
CA ARG A 8 -2.16 -38.88 28.04
C ARG A 8 -2.03 -39.20 26.55
N SER A 9 -1.42 -38.31 25.76
CA SER A 9 -1.12 -38.55 24.35
C SER A 9 -0.06 -37.57 23.85
N VAL A 10 1.08 -38.09 23.41
CA VAL A 10 2.13 -37.32 22.72
C VAL A 10 1.70 -36.98 21.29
N GLU A 11 0.96 -37.88 20.64
CA GLU A 11 0.44 -37.73 19.28
C GLU A 11 -0.42 -36.47 19.11
N VAL A 12 -1.25 -36.14 20.10
CA VAL A 12 -2.06 -34.90 20.07
C VAL A 12 -1.19 -33.65 20.07
N LEU A 13 -0.06 -33.66 20.80
CA LEU A 13 0.88 -32.53 20.81
C LEU A 13 1.61 -32.40 19.48
N GLU A 14 1.99 -33.52 18.86
CA GLU A 14 2.57 -33.53 17.51
C GLU A 14 1.59 -33.00 16.46
N GLN A 15 0.34 -33.44 16.50
CA GLN A 15 -0.71 -33.01 15.58
C GLN A 15 -1.05 -31.53 15.76
N PHE A 16 -1.11 -31.05 16.99
CA PHE A 16 -1.27 -29.63 17.28
C PHE A 16 -0.10 -28.82 16.74
N ARG A 17 1.14 -29.25 17.00
CA ARG A 17 2.35 -28.58 16.47
C ARG A 17 2.34 -28.52 14.95
N ALA A 18 1.99 -29.61 14.27
CA ALA A 18 1.89 -29.64 12.81
C ALA A 18 0.83 -28.65 12.29
N SER A 19 -0.35 -28.63 12.91
CA SER A 19 -1.43 -27.71 12.57
C SER A 19 -1.05 -26.26 12.81
N LEU A 20 -0.34 -25.98 13.92
CA LEU A 20 0.19 -24.66 14.25
C LEU A 20 1.18 -24.20 13.19
N LEU A 21 2.16 -25.02 12.82
CA LEU A 21 3.14 -24.67 11.78
C LEU A 21 2.46 -24.33 10.44
N ILE A 22 1.48 -25.12 10.00
CA ILE A 22 0.71 -24.86 8.78
C ILE A 22 -0.02 -23.52 8.88
N TYR A 23 -0.66 -23.24 10.03
CA TYR A 23 -1.33 -21.97 10.27
C TYR A 23 -0.34 -20.80 10.21
N LEU A 24 0.82 -20.89 10.88
CA LEU A 24 1.83 -19.83 10.90
C LEU A 24 2.38 -19.53 9.51
N THR A 25 2.62 -20.55 8.69
CA THR A 25 3.06 -20.36 7.30
C THR A 25 2.00 -19.60 6.49
N LYS A 26 0.73 -20.01 6.58
CA LYS A 26 -0.36 -19.36 5.82
C LYS A 26 -0.61 -17.94 6.31
N ALA A 27 -0.69 -17.75 7.63
CA ALA A 27 -0.92 -16.44 8.23
C ALA A 27 0.23 -15.48 7.94
N GLY A 28 1.48 -15.95 7.99
CA GLY A 28 2.66 -15.16 7.62
C GLY A 28 2.58 -14.66 6.18
N ALA A 29 2.32 -15.56 5.22
CA ALA A 29 2.19 -15.19 3.82
C ALA A 29 1.06 -14.17 3.57
N THR A 30 -0.11 -14.36 4.19
CA THR A 30 -1.22 -13.39 4.07
C THR A 30 -0.88 -12.03 4.67
N LEU A 31 -0.16 -12.00 5.80
CA LEU A 31 0.26 -10.75 6.42
C LEU A 31 1.31 -10.02 5.57
N ASP A 32 2.26 -10.75 4.99
CA ASP A 32 3.26 -10.19 4.07
C ASP A 32 2.58 -9.57 2.82
N GLU A 33 1.59 -10.25 2.23
CA GLU A 33 0.81 -9.71 1.10
C GLU A 33 0.08 -8.41 1.46
N VAL A 34 -0.53 -8.36 2.64
CA VAL A 34 -1.20 -7.14 3.14
C VAL A 34 -0.19 -6.03 3.35
N SER A 35 0.97 -6.34 3.93
CA SER A 35 2.04 -5.36 4.16
C SER A 35 2.57 -4.79 2.85
N ASP A 36 2.80 -5.64 1.86
CA ASP A 36 3.24 -5.24 0.54
C ASP A 36 2.23 -4.33 -0.17
N GLU A 37 0.94 -4.66 -0.10
CA GLU A 37 -0.12 -3.85 -0.72
C GLU A 37 -0.23 -2.46 -0.07
N VAL A 38 -0.09 -2.39 1.26
CA VAL A 38 -0.09 -1.12 2.00
C VAL A 38 1.11 -0.26 1.60
N ILE A 39 2.31 -0.85 1.51
CA ILE A 39 3.52 -0.11 1.11
C ILE A 39 3.42 0.35 -0.35
N ARG A 40 3.00 -0.55 -1.25
CA ARG A 40 2.82 -0.29 -2.68
C ARG A 40 1.83 0.85 -2.91
N THR A 41 0.66 0.80 -2.25
CA THR A 41 -0.36 1.84 -2.37
C THR A 41 0.17 3.18 -1.88
N ARG A 42 0.90 3.21 -0.76
CA ARG A 42 1.52 4.44 -0.25
C ARG A 42 2.49 5.05 -1.25
N ASN A 43 3.41 4.24 -1.77
CA ASN A 43 4.41 4.67 -2.75
C ASN A 43 3.77 5.16 -4.06
N TRP A 44 2.71 4.49 -4.50
CA TRP A 44 1.95 4.90 -5.69
C TRP A 44 1.28 6.27 -5.52
N ILE A 45 0.68 6.55 -4.36
CA ILE A 45 0.05 7.86 -4.09
C ILE A 45 1.12 8.96 -4.00
N GLU A 46 2.17 8.74 -3.21
CA GLU A 46 3.14 9.78 -2.86
C GLU A 46 4.20 10.02 -3.93
N GLY A 47 4.69 8.95 -4.56
CA GLY A 47 5.69 8.99 -5.61
C GLY A 47 5.03 9.10 -6.98
N ASP A 48 4.48 7.99 -7.47
CA ASP A 48 4.09 7.85 -8.87
C ASP A 48 3.02 8.84 -9.30
N ARG A 49 1.89 8.87 -8.57
CA ARG A 49 0.73 9.69 -8.94
C ARG A 49 1.00 11.16 -8.77
N ARG A 50 1.65 11.55 -7.67
CA ARG A 50 2.08 12.93 -7.46
C ARG A 50 2.99 13.41 -8.59
N ALA A 51 4.04 12.64 -8.91
CA ALA A 51 4.99 13.00 -9.97
C ALA A 51 4.32 13.05 -11.35
N HIS A 52 3.45 12.09 -11.66
CA HIS A 52 2.69 12.08 -12.90
C HIS A 52 1.85 13.35 -13.06
N TRP A 53 1.01 13.69 -12.06
CA TRP A 53 0.14 14.87 -12.17
C TRP A 53 0.88 16.20 -12.11
N GLU A 54 2.04 16.24 -11.46
CA GLU A 54 2.94 17.39 -11.48
C GLU A 54 3.51 17.62 -12.90
N ARG A 55 3.93 16.55 -13.59
CA ARG A 55 4.36 16.62 -15.00
C ARG A 55 3.21 17.02 -15.92
N GLU A 56 2.02 16.43 -15.75
CA GLU A 56 0.82 16.78 -16.51
C GLU A 56 0.45 18.26 -16.35
N ARG A 57 0.49 18.78 -15.12
CA ARG A 57 0.23 20.19 -14.85
C ARG A 57 1.20 21.09 -15.61
N ARG A 58 2.50 20.80 -15.57
CA ARG A 58 3.52 21.57 -16.30
C ARG A 58 3.28 21.55 -17.80
N ARG A 59 3.02 20.38 -18.38
CA ARG A 59 2.72 20.23 -19.81
C ARG A 59 1.50 21.06 -20.22
N ARG A 60 0.42 20.98 -19.43
CA ARG A 60 -0.84 21.69 -19.74
C ARG A 60 -0.73 23.20 -19.55
N ARG A 61 0.08 23.66 -18.59
CA ARG A 61 0.39 25.10 -18.43
C ARG A 61 1.16 25.63 -19.64
N HIS A 62 2.16 24.91 -20.11
CA HIS A 62 2.87 25.28 -21.34
C HIS A 62 1.93 25.32 -22.56
N ASP A 63 1.05 24.33 -22.72
CA ASP A 63 0.05 24.34 -23.79
C ASP A 63 -0.90 25.55 -23.68
N LEU A 64 -1.36 25.88 -22.47
CA LEU A 64 -2.16 27.07 -22.23
C LEU A 64 -1.42 28.35 -22.63
N GLU A 65 -0.18 28.52 -22.19
CA GLU A 65 0.66 29.68 -22.53
C GLU A 65 0.82 29.82 -24.05
N GLN A 66 1.07 28.72 -24.75
CA GLN A 66 1.15 28.70 -26.21
C GLN A 66 -0.17 29.14 -26.86
N LYS A 67 -1.31 28.62 -26.41
CA LYS A 67 -2.63 29.00 -26.97
C LYS A 67 -3.01 30.44 -26.66
N GLU A 68 -2.62 30.96 -25.50
CA GLU A 68 -2.81 32.37 -25.16
C GLU A 68 -1.95 33.29 -26.04
N GLN A 69 -0.70 32.90 -26.33
CA GLN A 69 0.17 33.61 -27.27
C GLN A 69 -0.40 33.58 -28.69
N GLU A 70 -0.84 32.42 -29.20
CA GLU A 70 -1.46 32.29 -30.53
C GLU A 70 -2.69 33.21 -30.67
N LEU A 71 -3.55 33.25 -29.65
CA LEU A 71 -4.72 34.14 -29.62
C LEU A 71 -4.31 35.62 -29.58
N PHE A 72 -3.28 35.97 -28.81
CA PHE A 72 -2.78 37.35 -28.71
C PHE A 72 -2.18 37.83 -30.03
N SER A 73 -1.33 37.02 -30.67
CA SER A 73 -0.76 37.33 -31.98
C SER A 73 -1.86 37.48 -33.04
N ALA A 74 -2.87 36.62 -33.05
CA ALA A 74 -4.00 36.74 -33.97
C ALA A 74 -4.76 38.07 -33.79
N ARG A 75 -5.00 38.48 -32.53
CA ARG A 75 -5.64 39.78 -32.21
C ARG A 75 -4.84 40.99 -32.70
N ILE A 76 -3.51 40.95 -32.59
CA ILE A 76 -2.64 42.05 -33.03
C ILE A 76 -2.50 42.11 -34.54
N SER A 77 -2.45 40.95 -35.21
CA SER A 77 -2.22 40.87 -36.65
C SER A 77 -3.35 41.46 -37.52
N GLY A 78 -4.49 41.84 -36.92
CA GLY A 78 -5.60 42.47 -37.62
C GLY A 78 -6.30 41.58 -38.66
N PHE A 79 -5.92 40.29 -38.75
CA PHE A 79 -6.57 39.33 -39.63
C PHE A 79 -8.08 39.29 -39.32
N HIS A 80 -8.92 39.47 -40.35
CA HIS A 80 -10.38 39.28 -40.31
C HIS A 80 -10.78 37.79 -40.16
N ASP A 81 -9.96 37.01 -39.48
CA ASP A 81 -10.22 35.62 -39.15
C ASP A 81 -11.17 35.55 -37.95
N ASP A 82 -12.13 34.62 -37.99
CA ASP A 82 -12.92 34.30 -36.81
C ASP A 82 -12.01 33.84 -35.67
N LEU A 83 -11.98 34.61 -34.58
CA LEU A 83 -11.17 34.33 -33.40
C LEU A 83 -11.82 33.29 -32.47
N SER A 84 -13.09 32.94 -32.70
CA SER A 84 -13.86 32.01 -31.89
C SER A 84 -13.15 30.67 -31.68
N PRO A 85 -12.60 29.98 -32.71
CA PRO A 85 -11.89 28.72 -32.52
C PRO A 85 -10.67 28.82 -31.59
N ARG A 86 -9.92 29.93 -31.68
CA ARG A 86 -8.73 30.17 -30.84
C ARG A 86 -9.13 30.49 -29.40
N GLN A 87 -10.23 31.23 -29.19
CA GLN A 87 -10.79 31.46 -27.86
C GLN A 87 -11.29 30.16 -27.21
N HIS A 88 -11.98 29.31 -27.98
CA HIS A 88 -12.38 27.99 -27.52
C HIS A 88 -11.19 27.10 -27.17
N ALA A 89 -10.11 27.13 -27.95
CA ALA A 89 -8.88 26.40 -27.65
C ALA A 89 -8.25 26.83 -26.32
N VAL A 90 -8.15 28.14 -26.06
CA VAL A 90 -7.67 28.67 -24.76
C VAL A 90 -8.59 28.23 -23.61
N SER A 91 -9.91 28.33 -23.78
CA SER A 91 -10.87 27.88 -22.75
C SER A 91 -10.69 26.39 -22.42
N LYS A 92 -10.49 25.54 -23.43
CA LYS A 92 -10.21 24.11 -23.27
C LYS A 92 -8.89 23.86 -22.53
N ALA A 93 -7.82 24.56 -22.91
CA ALA A 93 -6.52 24.44 -22.26
C ALA A 93 -6.58 24.86 -20.78
N ARG A 94 -7.29 25.96 -20.47
CA ARG A 94 -7.53 26.41 -19.07
C ARG A 94 -8.22 25.34 -18.24
N ARG A 95 -9.30 24.74 -18.75
CA ARG A 95 -10.02 23.64 -18.07
C ARG A 95 -9.10 22.42 -17.84
N ALA A 96 -8.23 22.11 -18.78
CA ALA A 96 -7.30 20.99 -18.65
C ALA A 96 -6.24 21.23 -17.54
N VAL A 97 -5.79 22.48 -17.37
CA VAL A 97 -4.92 22.88 -16.26
C VAL A 97 -5.65 22.77 -14.92
N GLU A 98 -6.88 23.29 -14.85
CA GLU A 98 -7.71 23.22 -13.64
C GLU A 98 -7.95 21.78 -13.19
N GLU A 99 -8.25 20.87 -14.12
CA GLU A 99 -8.41 19.44 -13.86
C GLU A 99 -7.12 18.82 -13.26
N ALA A 100 -5.95 19.19 -13.79
CA ALA A 100 -4.68 18.69 -13.27
C ALA A 100 -4.42 19.19 -11.85
N GLU A 101 -4.74 20.46 -11.57
CA GLU A 101 -4.62 21.05 -10.24
C GLU A 101 -5.59 20.42 -9.24
N GLU A 102 -6.83 20.16 -9.64
CA GLU A 102 -7.78 19.42 -8.82
C GLU A 102 -7.28 18.03 -8.46
N LYS A 103 -6.74 17.30 -9.43
CA LYS A 103 -6.21 15.95 -9.21
C LYS A 103 -5.02 15.98 -8.25
N LEU A 104 -4.12 16.97 -8.37
CA LEU A 104 -3.06 17.19 -7.39
C LEU A 104 -3.60 17.50 -5.99
N ARG A 105 -4.65 18.33 -5.87
CA ARG A 105 -5.33 18.58 -4.58
C ARG A 105 -5.91 17.30 -3.99
N ARG A 106 -6.54 16.44 -4.80
CA ARG A 106 -7.06 15.14 -4.36
C ARG A 106 -5.96 14.21 -3.88
N ILE A 107 -4.86 14.09 -4.63
CA ILE A 107 -3.71 13.26 -4.26
C ILE A 107 -3.09 13.72 -2.94
N ARG A 108 -2.93 15.03 -2.74
CA ARG A 108 -2.44 15.58 -1.47
C ARG A 108 -3.35 15.19 -0.30
N ARG A 109 -4.67 15.30 -0.47
CA ARG A 109 -5.64 14.86 0.55
C ARG A 109 -5.55 13.36 0.80
N TRP A 110 -5.43 12.55 -0.24
CA TRP A 110 -5.31 11.10 -0.10
C TRP A 110 -4.02 10.70 0.62
N SER A 111 -2.87 11.30 0.32
CA SER A 111 -1.62 11.04 1.07
C SER A 111 -1.79 11.34 2.56
N GLN A 112 -2.36 12.49 2.92
CA GLN A 112 -2.61 12.83 4.34
C GLN A 112 -3.62 11.88 5.01
N GLN A 113 -4.70 11.53 4.31
CA GLN A 113 -5.71 10.59 4.82
C GLN A 113 -5.17 9.17 4.93
N TYR A 114 -4.28 8.77 4.03
CA TYR A 114 -3.65 7.47 4.04
C TYR A 114 -2.81 7.28 5.31
N ASP A 115 -1.93 8.23 5.60
CA ASP A 115 -1.09 8.16 6.81
C ASP A 115 -1.92 8.19 8.10
N SER A 116 -2.98 8.98 8.15
CA SER A 116 -3.84 9.06 9.35
C SER A 116 -4.73 7.83 9.57
N ARG A 117 -5.24 7.21 8.50
CA ARG A 117 -6.20 6.10 8.60
C ARG A 117 -5.55 4.73 8.50
N VAL A 118 -4.59 4.57 7.61
CA VAL A 118 -3.99 3.27 7.29
C VAL A 118 -2.81 2.97 8.21
N ALA A 119 -1.97 3.95 8.54
CA ALA A 119 -0.78 3.70 9.37
C ALA A 119 -1.09 3.08 10.75
N PRO A 120 -2.14 3.48 11.50
CA PRO A 120 -2.47 2.83 12.76
C PRO A 120 -2.92 1.38 12.59
N LEU A 121 -3.67 1.07 11.54
CA LEU A 121 -4.11 -0.29 11.23
C LEU A 121 -2.92 -1.14 10.80
N PHE A 122 -2.05 -0.60 9.96
CA PHE A 122 -0.84 -1.27 9.50
C PHE A 122 0.09 -1.63 10.66
N ARG A 123 0.27 -0.74 11.64
CA ARG A 123 1.03 -1.06 12.87
C ARG A 123 0.45 -2.25 13.63
N ARG A 124 -0.87 -2.41 13.67
CA ARG A 124 -1.52 -3.57 14.30
C ARG A 124 -1.25 -4.84 13.50
N THR A 125 -1.27 -4.77 12.18
CA THR A 125 -0.91 -5.88 11.29
C THR A 125 0.54 -6.31 11.51
N GLU A 126 1.48 -5.37 11.59
CA GLU A 126 2.89 -5.67 11.88
C GLU A 126 3.10 -6.28 13.27
N HIS A 127 2.36 -5.80 14.28
CA HIS A 127 2.40 -6.39 15.61
C HIS A 127 1.87 -7.83 15.60
N LEU A 128 0.73 -8.08 14.93
CA LEU A 128 0.19 -9.42 14.77
C LEU A 128 1.19 -10.33 14.04
N ARG A 129 1.83 -9.83 12.99
CA ARG A 129 2.88 -10.54 12.26
C ARG A 129 4.04 -10.95 13.17
N HIS A 130 4.52 -10.02 14.00
CA HIS A 130 5.55 -10.33 15.00
C HIS A 130 5.08 -11.46 15.94
N THR A 131 3.89 -11.34 16.54
CA THR A 131 3.39 -12.36 17.47
C THR A 131 3.23 -13.72 16.83
N LEU A 132 2.68 -13.79 15.61
CA LEU A 132 2.48 -15.06 14.92
C LEU A 132 3.81 -15.69 14.48
N ILE A 133 4.67 -14.92 13.80
CA ILE A 133 5.89 -15.49 13.21
C ILE A 133 6.95 -15.75 14.27
N HIS A 134 7.15 -14.81 15.20
CA HIS A 134 8.17 -14.91 16.23
C HIS A 134 7.65 -15.71 17.43
N ASP A 135 6.68 -15.17 18.17
CA ASP A 135 6.33 -15.71 19.50
C ASP A 135 5.67 -17.09 19.40
N MET A 136 4.75 -17.28 18.45
CA MET A 136 4.16 -18.61 18.23
C MET A 136 5.13 -19.56 17.52
N GLY A 137 6.10 -19.05 16.77
CA GLY A 137 7.20 -19.84 16.20
C GLY A 137 8.11 -20.43 17.28
N GLU A 138 8.45 -19.63 18.30
CA GLU A 138 9.12 -20.10 19.52
C GLU A 138 8.29 -21.17 20.22
N GLY A 139 6.98 -20.93 20.39
CA GLY A 139 6.05 -21.90 20.97
C GLY A 139 6.02 -23.24 20.22
N ALA A 140 6.01 -23.21 18.89
CA ALA A 140 6.07 -24.41 18.06
C ALA A 140 7.39 -25.18 18.19
N ARG A 141 8.50 -24.46 18.42
CA ARG A 141 9.81 -25.07 18.70
C ARG A 141 9.87 -25.69 20.09
N TRP A 142 9.38 -24.98 21.10
CA TRP A 142 9.24 -25.51 22.46
C TRP A 142 8.37 -26.77 22.49
N LEU A 143 7.23 -26.78 21.78
CA LEU A 143 6.39 -27.97 21.65
C LEU A 143 7.14 -29.16 21.04
N GLY A 144 8.02 -28.91 20.07
CA GLY A 144 8.87 -29.96 19.48
C GLY A 144 9.83 -30.57 20.51
N GLN A 145 10.48 -29.74 21.33
CA GLN A 145 11.37 -30.19 22.41
C GLN A 145 10.60 -30.95 23.51
N ALA A 146 9.41 -30.47 23.85
CA ALA A 146 8.53 -31.11 24.82
C ALA A 146 8.12 -32.50 24.34
N VAL A 147 7.71 -32.64 23.07
CA VAL A 147 7.40 -33.94 22.45
C VAL A 147 8.58 -34.90 22.53
N GLN A 148 9.77 -34.47 22.12
CA GLN A 148 10.99 -35.31 22.18
C GLN A 148 11.30 -35.77 23.60
N THR A 149 11.18 -34.86 24.57
CA THR A 149 11.41 -35.18 25.98
C THR A 149 10.39 -36.21 26.49
N LEU A 150 9.11 -36.02 26.17
CA LEU A 150 8.04 -36.94 26.58
C LEU A 150 8.18 -38.32 25.93
N GLN A 151 8.64 -38.39 24.68
CA GLN A 151 8.96 -39.66 24.00
C GLN A 151 10.10 -40.40 24.70
N ALA A 152 11.19 -39.70 25.03
CA ALA A 152 12.33 -40.28 25.74
C ALA A 152 11.99 -40.78 27.17
N TYR A 153 10.92 -40.27 27.79
CA TYR A 153 10.41 -40.77 29.08
C TYR A 153 9.45 -41.96 28.95
N ALA A 154 8.91 -42.21 27.75
CA ALA A 154 7.99 -43.30 27.47
C ALA A 154 8.70 -44.58 27.00
N GLU A 155 9.93 -44.45 26.49
CA GLU A 155 10.91 -45.54 26.30
C GLU A 155 11.53 -45.98 27.65
#